data_AF-A0A3B3BT73-F1
#
_entry.id   AF-A0A3B3BT73-F1
#
_cell.length_a   1.000
_cell.length_b   1.000
_cell.length_c   1.000
_cell.angle_alpha   90.00
_cell.angle_beta   90.00
_cell.angle_gamma   90.00
#
_symmetry.space_group_name_H-M   'P 1'
#
loop_
_entity.id
_entity.type
_entity.pdbx_description
1 polymer ?
#
loop_
_entity_poly.entity_id
_entity_poly.type
_entity_poly.pdbx_seq_one_letter_code
_entity_poly.pdbx_strand_id
1 'polypeptide(L)'
;MTELQQSKYQDLQSGLPSEISMQLAEVALALGSAEDQPFFTQPFAFFASSYSCLLISAAFTCFFSLQSLCEECESCGCSLAELGVAVQEFGEQNPLLCKQLGDAVAKLTELQLHTAQQARDRVNRLKKAEKQVEEYQSMKKFILGWIEKAEALISGNIIWNSASQLQEQIRAHQSLLRECRGLHGDLEVMGEREAQLADVLKTEGWSQQVKHLSRCTEELQQSAKTRLQSLQDAAKDMLRLEAEVKNLHAAVDQIQVTLASPDLNKLSLREQLTQRQHLLVEMESFKQQVAAVQRCQSALRLPEEVVASLPICRTAQTLQQEASQLQHTTIQQCNILQEVYSHQ
;
A
#
# COMPACT_ATOMS: atom_id res chain seq x y z
N MET A 1 14.27 -21.20 -19.10
CA MET A 1 12.93 -20.87 -18.52
C MET A 1 11.81 -21.74 -19.10
N THR A 2 11.84 -22.05 -20.39
CA THR A 2 10.94 -23.00 -21.10
C THR A 2 11.26 -24.47 -20.84
N GLU A 3 12.54 -24.85 -20.77
CA GLU A 3 12.98 -26.26 -20.64
C GLU A 3 12.60 -26.90 -19.28
N LEU A 4 12.63 -26.15 -18.18
CA LEU A 4 12.20 -26.66 -16.88
C LEU A 4 10.66 -26.76 -16.74
N GLN A 5 9.90 -26.00 -17.55
CA GLN A 5 8.46 -26.20 -17.66
C GLN A 5 8.12 -27.46 -18.43
N GLN A 6 8.89 -27.78 -19.46
CA GLN A 6 8.74 -29.04 -20.19
C GLN A 6 8.98 -30.24 -19.28
N SER A 7 10.00 -30.23 -18.42
CA SER A 7 10.31 -31.36 -17.54
C SER A 7 9.19 -31.68 -16.52
N LYS A 8 8.63 -30.69 -15.82
CA LYS A 8 7.51 -30.91 -14.88
C LYS A 8 6.18 -31.31 -15.57
N TYR A 9 5.99 -30.89 -16.83
CA TYR A 9 4.84 -31.32 -17.63
C TYR A 9 5.08 -32.69 -18.30
N GLN A 10 6.32 -33.06 -18.59
CA GLN A 10 6.73 -34.35 -19.15
C GLN A 10 6.49 -35.50 -18.18
N ASP A 11 6.75 -35.31 -16.89
CA ASP A 11 6.54 -36.35 -15.86
C ASP A 11 5.04 -36.72 -15.67
N LEU A 12 4.12 -35.84 -16.13
CA LEU A 12 2.67 -36.10 -16.18
C LEU A 12 2.21 -36.63 -17.55
N GLN A 13 2.94 -36.32 -18.62
CA GLN A 13 2.68 -36.83 -19.97
C GLN A 13 3.15 -38.29 -20.18
N SER A 14 4.03 -38.83 -19.33
CA SER A 14 4.69 -40.12 -19.59
C SER A 14 3.87 -41.37 -19.25
N GLY A 15 2.75 -41.26 -18.53
CA GLY A 15 1.96 -42.42 -18.10
C GLY A 15 0.67 -42.63 -18.90
N LEU A 16 -0.26 -41.67 -18.81
CA LEU A 16 -1.63 -41.81 -19.31
C LEU A 16 -1.78 -42.04 -20.84
N PRO A 17 -1.03 -41.36 -21.73
CA PRO A 17 -1.23 -41.49 -23.17
C PRO A 17 -0.90 -42.89 -23.71
N SER A 18 0.06 -43.58 -23.07
CA SER A 18 0.55 -44.89 -23.51
C SER A 18 -0.42 -46.02 -23.20
N GLU A 19 -1.02 -46.02 -22.01
CA GLU A 19 -2.02 -47.00 -21.58
C GLU A 19 -3.32 -46.89 -22.40
N ILE A 20 -3.74 -45.65 -22.70
CA ILE A 20 -4.93 -45.37 -23.51
C ILE A 20 -4.72 -45.81 -24.97
N SER A 21 -3.55 -45.51 -25.56
CA SER A 21 -3.19 -46.01 -26.90
C SER A 21 -3.17 -47.53 -26.96
N MET A 22 -2.68 -48.20 -25.91
CA MET A 22 -2.65 -49.66 -25.83
C MET A 22 -4.05 -50.27 -25.76
N GLN A 23 -4.94 -49.75 -24.91
CA GLN A 23 -6.32 -50.22 -24.81
C GLN A 23 -7.13 -49.97 -26.11
N LEU A 24 -6.89 -48.85 -26.79
CA LEU A 24 -7.51 -48.58 -28.10
C LEU A 24 -7.02 -49.53 -29.19
N ALA A 25 -5.73 -49.87 -29.19
CA ALA A 25 -5.17 -50.87 -30.09
C ALA A 25 -5.75 -52.26 -29.82
N GLU A 26 -5.98 -52.63 -28.55
CA GLU A 26 -6.66 -53.88 -28.18
C GLU A 26 -8.11 -53.91 -28.67
N VAL A 27 -8.87 -52.81 -28.52
CA VAL A 27 -10.23 -52.70 -29.06
C VAL A 27 -10.25 -52.83 -30.58
N ALA A 28 -9.35 -52.13 -31.28
CA ALA A 28 -9.25 -52.19 -32.74
C ALA A 28 -8.84 -53.59 -33.24
N LEU A 29 -7.93 -54.28 -32.54
CA LEU A 29 -7.52 -55.64 -32.87
C LEU A 29 -8.63 -56.66 -32.60
N ALA A 30 -9.37 -56.53 -31.50
CA ALA A 30 -10.52 -57.39 -31.21
C ALA A 30 -11.61 -57.28 -32.28
N LEU A 31 -11.74 -56.10 -32.90
CA LEU A 31 -12.73 -55.83 -33.94
C LEU A 31 -12.26 -56.21 -35.34
N GLY A 32 -10.98 -56.02 -35.65
CA GLY A 32 -10.38 -56.54 -36.88
C GLY A 32 -10.45 -58.06 -36.97
N SER A 33 -10.51 -58.76 -35.83
CA SER A 33 -10.76 -60.20 -35.78
C SER A 33 -12.20 -60.62 -36.09
N ALA A 34 -13.13 -59.67 -36.19
CA ALA A 34 -14.57 -59.87 -36.45
C ALA A 34 -15.02 -59.36 -37.84
N GLU A 35 -14.08 -59.08 -38.76
CA GLU A 35 -14.25 -58.33 -40.02
C GLU A 35 -15.22 -58.90 -41.08
N ASP A 36 -15.89 -60.03 -40.86
CA ASP A 36 -16.86 -60.58 -41.82
C ASP A 36 -18.28 -59.97 -41.71
N GLN A 37 -18.50 -58.90 -40.91
CA GLN A 37 -19.84 -58.30 -40.75
C GLN A 37 -19.90 -56.75 -40.96
N PRO A 38 -20.79 -56.25 -41.84
CA PRO A 38 -20.84 -54.85 -42.30
C PRO A 38 -21.46 -53.85 -41.30
N PHE A 39 -21.70 -54.23 -40.04
CA PHE A 39 -22.42 -53.41 -39.05
C PHE A 39 -21.53 -52.39 -38.30
N PHE A 40 -20.21 -52.42 -38.50
CA PHE A 40 -19.23 -51.74 -37.63
C PHE A 40 -18.79 -50.32 -38.04
N THR A 41 -19.20 -49.78 -39.19
CA THR A 41 -18.46 -48.63 -39.79
C THR A 41 -18.83 -47.23 -39.30
N GLN A 42 -20.03 -46.97 -38.78
CA GLN A 42 -20.46 -45.60 -38.43
C GLN A 42 -20.11 -45.14 -37.00
N PRO A 43 -20.49 -45.84 -35.92
CA PRO A 43 -20.17 -45.41 -34.56
C PRO A 43 -18.66 -45.49 -34.25
N PHE A 44 -17.94 -46.43 -34.87
CA PHE A 44 -16.48 -46.57 -34.71
C PHE A 44 -15.68 -45.48 -35.43
N ALA A 45 -16.09 -45.07 -36.63
CA ALA A 45 -15.44 -43.97 -37.34
C ALA A 45 -15.61 -42.64 -36.59
N PHE A 46 -16.77 -42.45 -35.94
CA PHE A 46 -17.04 -41.29 -35.09
C PHE A 46 -16.18 -41.32 -33.81
N PHE A 47 -16.08 -42.48 -33.16
CA PHE A 47 -15.22 -42.68 -31.97
C PHE A 47 -13.74 -42.46 -32.27
N ALA A 48 -13.22 -43.02 -33.37
CA ALA A 48 -11.84 -42.83 -33.81
C ALA A 48 -11.53 -41.36 -34.16
N SER A 49 -12.49 -40.64 -34.78
CA SER A 49 -12.36 -39.21 -35.08
C SER A 49 -12.36 -38.35 -33.80
N SER A 50 -13.25 -38.64 -32.84
CA SER A 50 -13.36 -37.91 -31.56
C SER A 50 -12.13 -38.12 -30.66
N TYR A 51 -11.62 -39.35 -30.57
CA TYR A 51 -10.44 -39.68 -29.77
C TYR A 51 -9.11 -39.23 -30.39
N SER A 52 -9.05 -39.15 -31.73
CA SER A 52 -7.88 -38.56 -32.40
C SER A 52 -7.69 -37.08 -32.02
N CYS A 53 -8.77 -36.35 -31.70
CA CYS A 53 -8.68 -34.99 -31.14
C CYS A 53 -8.09 -34.96 -29.71
N LEU A 54 -8.44 -35.91 -28.84
CA LEU A 54 -7.93 -36.01 -27.46
C LEU A 54 -6.41 -36.23 -27.38
N LEU A 55 -5.85 -37.02 -28.29
CA LEU A 55 -4.39 -37.25 -28.37
C LEU A 55 -3.64 -36.03 -28.92
N ILE A 56 -4.31 -35.18 -29.70
CA ILE A 56 -3.73 -33.97 -30.32
C ILE A 56 -3.87 -32.75 -29.39
N SER A 57 -4.96 -32.65 -28.60
CA SER A 57 -5.21 -31.51 -27.69
C SER A 57 -4.38 -31.56 -26.40
N ALA A 58 -3.90 -32.73 -25.98
CA ALA A 58 -2.99 -32.91 -24.85
C ALA A 58 -1.62 -32.20 -25.01
N ALA A 59 -1.32 -31.61 -26.18
CA ALA A 59 -0.01 -31.10 -26.53
C ALA A 59 0.21 -29.57 -26.49
N PHE A 60 -0.77 -28.67 -26.35
CA PHE A 60 -0.48 -27.22 -26.46
C PHE A 60 -1.25 -26.26 -25.50
N THR A 61 -0.45 -25.56 -24.68
CA THR A 61 -0.61 -24.37 -23.82
C THR A 61 -1.97 -23.69 -23.52
N CYS A 62 -2.09 -23.35 -22.22
CA CYS A 62 -2.74 -22.20 -21.57
C CYS A 62 -4.27 -22.18 -21.40
N PHE A 63 -4.72 -22.31 -20.14
CA PHE A 63 -6.05 -22.08 -19.50
C PHE A 63 -7.31 -22.16 -20.36
N PHE A 64 -7.40 -21.39 -21.45
CA PHE A 64 -8.40 -21.55 -22.51
C PHE A 64 -8.43 -22.97 -23.07
N SER A 65 -7.25 -23.58 -23.26
CA SER A 65 -7.13 -24.99 -23.69
C SER A 65 -7.48 -25.98 -22.58
N LEU A 66 -7.47 -25.58 -21.30
CA LEU A 66 -7.86 -26.47 -20.20
C LEU A 66 -9.38 -26.52 -20.02
N GLN A 67 -10.06 -25.39 -20.27
CA GLN A 67 -11.52 -25.36 -20.31
C GLN A 67 -12.05 -26.11 -21.54
N SER A 68 -11.41 -25.94 -22.71
CA SER A 68 -11.72 -26.77 -23.88
C SER A 68 -11.41 -28.24 -23.63
N LEU A 69 -10.34 -28.58 -22.91
CA LEU A 69 -10.04 -29.96 -22.52
C LEU A 69 -11.13 -30.57 -21.62
N CYS A 70 -11.73 -29.80 -20.71
CA CYS A 70 -12.88 -30.27 -19.93
C CYS A 70 -14.10 -30.55 -20.83
N GLU A 71 -14.39 -29.66 -21.77
CA GLU A 71 -15.50 -29.82 -22.73
C GLU A 71 -15.27 -31.01 -23.69
N GLU A 72 -14.03 -31.21 -24.15
CA GLU A 72 -13.62 -32.35 -24.97
C GLU A 72 -13.69 -33.67 -24.18
N CYS A 73 -13.30 -33.68 -22.90
CA CYS A 73 -13.46 -34.84 -22.02
C CYS A 73 -14.94 -35.21 -21.85
N GLU A 74 -15.83 -34.22 -21.68
CA GLU A 74 -17.28 -34.44 -21.57
C GLU A 74 -17.85 -35.01 -22.87
N SER A 75 -17.46 -34.45 -24.02
CA SER A 75 -17.84 -34.96 -25.35
C SER A 75 -17.36 -36.40 -25.58
N CYS A 76 -16.14 -36.72 -25.18
CA CYS A 76 -15.58 -38.07 -25.21
C CYS A 76 -16.36 -39.06 -24.34
N GLY A 77 -16.81 -38.61 -23.16
CA GLY A 77 -17.69 -39.41 -22.29
C GLY A 77 -19.00 -39.78 -22.99
N CYS A 78 -19.60 -38.85 -23.74
CA CYS A 78 -20.80 -39.13 -24.55
C CYS A 78 -20.51 -40.16 -25.65
N SER A 79 -19.41 -40.01 -26.40
CA SER A 79 -19.02 -40.97 -27.45
C SER A 79 -18.70 -42.36 -26.89
N LEU A 80 -18.13 -42.47 -25.69
CA LEU A 80 -17.92 -43.74 -25.00
C LEU A 80 -19.22 -44.42 -24.58
N ALA A 81 -20.20 -43.64 -24.10
CA ALA A 81 -21.51 -44.18 -23.74
C ALA A 81 -22.23 -44.75 -24.98
N GLU A 82 -22.17 -44.05 -26.11
CA GLU A 82 -22.68 -44.54 -27.40
C GLU A 82 -21.97 -45.82 -27.86
N LEU A 83 -20.63 -45.88 -27.73
CA LEU A 83 -19.85 -47.08 -28.02
C LEU A 83 -20.23 -48.26 -27.11
N GLY A 84 -20.48 -48.00 -25.82
CA GLY A 84 -20.94 -49.00 -24.87
C GLY A 84 -22.29 -49.62 -25.26
N VAL A 85 -23.23 -48.79 -25.72
CA VAL A 85 -24.53 -49.27 -26.24
C VAL A 85 -24.32 -50.12 -27.49
N ALA A 86 -23.49 -49.68 -28.44
CA ALA A 86 -23.21 -50.44 -29.66
C ALA A 86 -22.53 -51.80 -29.38
N VAL A 87 -21.61 -51.87 -28.42
CA VAL A 87 -20.97 -53.12 -27.99
C VAL A 87 -21.97 -54.05 -27.31
N GLN A 88 -22.93 -53.51 -26.54
CA GLN A 88 -23.98 -54.29 -25.91
C GLN A 88 -24.94 -54.90 -26.95
N GLU A 89 -25.39 -54.13 -27.93
CA GLU A 89 -26.22 -54.59 -29.05
C GLU A 89 -25.49 -55.66 -29.89
N PHE A 90 -24.20 -55.49 -30.14
CA PHE A 90 -23.37 -56.48 -30.82
C PHE A 90 -23.27 -57.81 -30.05
N GLY A 91 -23.23 -57.73 -28.72
CA GLY A 91 -23.15 -58.91 -27.86
C GLY A 91 -24.35 -59.82 -27.85
N GLU A 92 -25.50 -59.34 -28.32
CA GLU A 92 -26.67 -60.18 -28.56
C GLU A 92 -26.41 -61.22 -29.66
N GLN A 93 -25.48 -60.95 -30.59
CA GLN A 93 -25.11 -61.84 -31.69
C GLN A 93 -23.78 -62.59 -31.47
N ASN A 94 -22.85 -62.02 -30.70
CA ASN A 94 -21.50 -62.57 -30.49
C ASN A 94 -21.04 -62.48 -29.01
N PRO A 95 -21.42 -63.44 -28.15
CA PRO A 95 -21.25 -63.32 -26.69
C PRO A 95 -19.80 -63.37 -26.20
N LEU A 96 -18.88 -64.06 -26.89
CA LEU A 96 -17.46 -64.14 -26.48
C LEU A 96 -16.69 -62.85 -26.80
N LEU A 97 -16.91 -62.26 -27.98
CA LEU A 97 -16.28 -61.00 -28.40
C LEU A 97 -16.86 -59.81 -27.63
N CYS A 98 -18.16 -59.84 -27.32
CA CYS A 98 -18.80 -58.83 -26.48
C CYS A 98 -18.17 -58.71 -25.10
N LYS A 99 -17.77 -59.83 -24.49
CA LYS A 99 -17.11 -59.79 -23.19
C LYS A 99 -15.77 -59.03 -23.26
N GLN A 100 -14.94 -59.34 -24.26
CA GLN A 100 -13.64 -58.68 -24.45
C GLN A 100 -13.79 -57.19 -24.79
N LEU A 101 -14.72 -56.85 -25.69
CA LEU A 101 -15.04 -55.47 -26.05
C LEU A 101 -15.66 -54.69 -24.89
N GLY A 102 -16.57 -55.30 -24.15
CA GLY A 102 -17.20 -54.72 -22.96
C GLY A 102 -16.17 -54.44 -21.86
N ASP A 103 -15.27 -55.38 -21.59
CA ASP A 103 -14.18 -55.19 -20.62
C ASP A 103 -13.24 -54.04 -21.04
N ALA A 104 -12.95 -53.90 -22.33
CA ALA A 104 -12.11 -52.81 -22.85
C ALA A 104 -12.82 -51.44 -22.84
N VAL A 105 -14.10 -51.38 -23.22
CA VAL A 105 -14.91 -50.15 -23.13
C VAL A 105 -15.09 -49.73 -21.68
N ALA A 106 -15.27 -50.67 -20.75
CA ALA A 106 -15.35 -50.38 -19.32
C ALA A 106 -14.04 -49.74 -18.80
N LYS A 107 -12.88 -50.28 -19.17
CA LYS A 107 -11.57 -49.69 -18.83
C LYS A 107 -11.38 -48.30 -19.43
N LEU A 108 -11.77 -48.09 -20.70
CA LEU A 108 -11.70 -46.78 -21.34
C LEU A 108 -12.63 -45.76 -20.65
N THR A 109 -13.81 -46.19 -20.22
CA THR A 109 -14.75 -45.35 -19.47
C THR A 109 -14.18 -44.95 -18.11
N GLU A 110 -13.53 -45.86 -17.40
CA GLU A 110 -12.85 -45.57 -16.13
C GLU A 110 -11.71 -44.56 -16.32
N LEU A 111 -10.88 -44.74 -17.35
CA LEU A 111 -9.79 -43.82 -17.68
C LEU A 111 -10.30 -42.43 -18.09
N GLN A 112 -11.38 -42.35 -18.89
CA GLN A 112 -12.00 -41.08 -19.27
C GLN A 112 -12.56 -40.35 -18.04
N LEU A 113 -13.25 -41.05 -17.14
CA LEU A 113 -13.81 -40.45 -15.93
C LEU A 113 -12.71 -39.89 -15.03
N HIS A 114 -11.63 -40.66 -14.83
CA HIS A 114 -10.47 -40.23 -14.07
C HIS A 114 -9.80 -38.99 -14.70
N THR A 115 -9.62 -38.97 -16.02
CA THR A 115 -9.01 -37.84 -16.75
C THR A 115 -9.89 -36.59 -16.69
N ALA A 116 -11.20 -36.74 -16.86
CA ALA A 116 -12.16 -35.64 -16.76
C ALA A 116 -12.17 -35.03 -15.34
N GLN A 117 -12.11 -35.86 -14.30
CA GLN A 117 -12.03 -35.41 -12.92
C GLN A 117 -10.73 -34.63 -12.65
N GLN A 118 -9.58 -35.14 -13.12
CA GLN A 118 -8.30 -34.44 -12.99
C GLN A 118 -8.29 -33.08 -13.72
N ALA A 119 -8.87 -33.01 -14.92
CA ALA A 119 -9.00 -31.76 -15.67
C ALA A 119 -9.86 -30.75 -14.90
N ARG A 120 -11.03 -31.19 -14.39
CA ARG A 120 -11.96 -30.36 -13.61
C ARG A 120 -11.33 -29.85 -12.31
N ASP A 121 -10.62 -30.70 -11.58
CA ASP A 121 -9.90 -30.31 -10.37
C ASP A 121 -8.80 -29.28 -10.66
N ARG A 122 -8.11 -29.43 -11.80
CA ARG A 122 -7.09 -28.47 -12.24
C ARG A 122 -7.69 -27.12 -12.63
N VAL A 123 -8.82 -27.09 -13.34
CA VAL A 123 -9.56 -25.84 -13.64
C VAL A 123 -9.96 -25.14 -12.35
N ASN A 124 -10.49 -25.87 -11.37
CA ASN A 124 -10.90 -25.30 -10.09
C ASN A 124 -9.72 -24.72 -9.30
N ARG A 125 -8.57 -25.41 -9.28
CA ARG A 125 -7.33 -24.91 -8.66
C ARG A 125 -6.83 -23.64 -9.35
N LEU A 126 -6.88 -23.59 -10.68
CA LEU A 126 -6.44 -22.40 -11.43
C LEU A 126 -7.38 -21.21 -11.22
N LYS A 127 -8.70 -21.40 -11.21
CA LYS A 127 -9.68 -20.34 -10.87
C LYS A 127 -9.45 -19.78 -9.47
N LYS A 128 -9.15 -20.65 -8.50
CA LYS A 128 -8.80 -20.22 -7.14
C LYS A 128 -7.49 -19.42 -7.16
N ALA A 129 -6.47 -19.89 -7.88
CA ALA A 129 -5.19 -19.20 -7.99
C ALA A 129 -5.33 -17.82 -8.65
N GLU A 130 -6.13 -17.69 -9.70
CA GLU A 130 -6.43 -16.41 -10.37
C GLU A 130 -6.93 -15.36 -9.38
N LYS A 131 -7.96 -15.71 -8.58
CA LYS A 131 -8.47 -14.81 -7.53
C LYS A 131 -7.39 -14.43 -6.50
N GLN A 132 -6.55 -15.38 -6.09
CA GLN A 132 -5.46 -15.09 -5.16
C GLN A 132 -4.41 -14.14 -5.76
N VAL A 133 -4.13 -14.26 -7.07
CA VAL A 133 -3.23 -13.35 -7.78
C VAL A 133 -3.82 -11.94 -7.86
N GLU A 134 -5.11 -11.80 -8.16
CA GLU A 134 -5.79 -10.49 -8.17
C GLU A 134 -5.72 -9.80 -6.80
N GLU A 135 -6.01 -10.54 -5.73
CA GLU A 135 -5.92 -10.05 -4.36
C GLU A 135 -4.48 -9.65 -4.01
N TYR A 136 -3.47 -10.44 -4.42
CA TYR A 136 -2.06 -10.11 -4.28
C TYR A 136 -1.68 -8.81 -5.00
N GLN A 137 -2.11 -8.63 -6.26
CA GLN A 137 -1.83 -7.42 -7.03
C GLN A 137 -2.50 -6.19 -6.42
N SER A 138 -3.72 -6.34 -5.88
CA SER A 138 -4.43 -5.25 -5.19
C SER A 138 -3.66 -4.76 -3.97
N MET A 139 -3.23 -5.68 -3.09
CA MET A 139 -2.42 -5.33 -1.91
C MET A 139 -1.08 -4.71 -2.31
N LYS A 140 -0.40 -5.28 -3.31
CA LYS A 140 0.85 -4.74 -3.85
C LYS A 140 0.69 -3.29 -4.33
N LYS A 141 -0.36 -3.01 -5.09
CA LYS A 141 -0.66 -1.66 -5.59
C LYS A 141 -0.90 -0.68 -4.44
N PHE A 142 -1.63 -1.10 -3.42
CA PHE A 142 -1.86 -0.30 -2.22
C PHE A 142 -0.55 0.03 -1.48
N ILE A 143 0.30 -0.97 -1.23
CA ILE A 143 1.59 -0.79 -0.57
C ILE A 143 2.51 0.14 -1.37
N LEU A 144 2.60 -0.04 -2.69
CA LEU A 144 3.38 0.85 -3.55
C LEU A 144 2.87 2.30 -3.50
N GLY A 145 1.55 2.50 -3.54
CA GLY A 145 0.97 3.84 -3.41
C GLY A 145 1.25 4.49 -2.05
N TRP A 146 1.30 3.69 -0.97
CA TRP A 146 1.72 4.19 0.33
C TRP A 146 3.22 4.54 0.37
N ILE A 147 4.08 3.72 -0.25
CA ILE A 147 5.53 3.98 -0.36
C ILE A 147 5.78 5.30 -1.07
N GLU A 148 5.18 5.52 -2.23
CA GLU A 148 5.30 6.77 -3.00
C GLU A 148 4.84 7.98 -2.18
N LYS A 149 3.71 7.85 -1.47
CA LYS A 149 3.19 8.90 -0.58
C LYS A 149 4.13 9.17 0.59
N ALA A 150 4.71 8.13 1.19
CA ALA A 150 5.64 8.24 2.30
C ALA A 150 6.95 8.92 1.87
N GLU A 151 7.50 8.49 0.73
CA GLU A 151 8.69 9.09 0.13
C GLU A 151 8.47 10.57 -0.15
N ALA A 152 7.37 10.94 -0.81
CA ALA A 152 7.06 12.35 -1.10
C ALA A 152 6.93 13.21 0.17
N LEU A 153 6.33 12.66 1.23
CA LEU A 153 6.17 13.39 2.50
C LEU A 153 7.51 13.56 3.23
N ILE A 154 8.37 12.54 3.18
CA ILE A 154 9.71 12.55 3.80
C ILE A 154 10.71 13.36 3.00
N SER A 155 10.62 13.39 1.66
CA SER A 155 11.52 14.19 0.82
C SER A 155 11.07 15.65 0.69
N GLY A 156 9.81 15.95 0.99
CA GLY A 156 9.26 17.30 0.89
C GLY A 156 9.96 18.31 1.79
N ASN A 157 9.96 19.58 1.39
CA ASN A 157 10.51 20.66 2.23
C ASN A 157 9.58 20.96 3.41
N ILE A 158 10.15 21.20 4.58
CA ILE A 158 9.42 21.58 5.79
C ILE A 158 9.17 23.09 5.75
N ILE A 159 7.94 23.50 6.07
CA ILE A 159 7.55 24.91 6.13
C ILE A 159 7.57 25.35 7.59
N TRP A 160 8.54 26.19 7.94
CA TRP A 160 8.85 26.54 9.33
C TRP A 160 8.21 27.84 9.83
N ASN A 161 7.32 28.50 9.07
CA ASN A 161 6.97 29.90 9.35
C ASN A 161 6.12 30.12 10.61
N SER A 162 5.32 29.13 11.02
CA SER A 162 4.46 29.21 12.21
C SER A 162 4.22 27.86 12.86
N ALA A 163 3.84 27.87 14.14
CA ALA A 163 3.47 26.66 14.86
C ALA A 163 2.26 25.97 14.21
N SER A 164 1.28 26.75 13.72
CA SER A 164 0.10 26.20 13.03
C SER A 164 0.44 25.42 11.77
N GLN A 165 1.36 25.93 10.94
CA GLN A 165 1.82 25.25 9.72
C GLN A 165 2.59 23.97 10.07
N LEU A 166 3.45 24.00 11.09
CA LEU A 166 4.11 22.79 11.58
C LEU A 166 3.11 21.75 12.10
N GLN A 167 2.04 22.18 12.78
CA GLN A 167 0.97 21.29 13.24
C GLN A 167 0.18 20.64 12.09
N GLU A 168 0.02 21.32 10.95
CA GLU A 168 -0.58 20.73 9.75
C GLU A 168 0.33 19.65 9.15
N GLN A 169 1.64 19.92 9.07
CA GLN A 169 2.61 18.93 8.60
C GLN A 169 2.72 17.72 9.54
N ILE A 170 2.65 17.93 10.86
CA ILE A 170 2.57 16.87 11.89
C ILE A 170 1.34 15.98 11.65
N ARG A 171 0.17 16.59 11.39
CA ARG A 171 -1.07 15.84 11.10
C ARG A 171 -0.93 14.96 9.87
N ALA A 172 -0.27 15.45 8.81
CA ALA A 172 -0.01 14.65 7.61
C ALA A 172 0.86 13.40 7.92
N HIS A 173 1.93 13.56 8.69
CA HIS A 173 2.79 12.44 9.11
C HIS A 173 2.05 11.46 10.03
N GLN A 174 1.20 11.95 10.94
CA GLN A 174 0.36 11.11 11.80
C GLN A 174 -0.66 10.29 11.00
N SER A 175 -1.25 10.87 9.95
CA SER A 175 -2.16 10.16 9.05
C SER A 175 -1.43 9.04 8.29
N LEU A 176 -0.26 9.33 7.72
CA LEU A 176 0.57 8.35 7.01
C LEU A 176 0.93 7.15 7.91
N LEU A 177 1.35 7.41 9.15
CA LEU A 177 1.69 6.36 10.11
C LEU A 177 0.47 5.55 10.58
N ARG A 178 -0.73 6.11 10.53
CA ARG A 178 -1.97 5.37 10.81
C ARG A 178 -2.27 4.37 9.71
N GLU A 179 -2.15 4.79 8.44
CA GLU A 179 -2.32 3.93 7.26
C GLU A 179 -1.32 2.76 7.26
N CYS A 180 -0.10 2.98 7.76
CA CYS A 180 0.95 1.98 7.86
C CYS A 180 0.60 0.75 8.75
N ARG A 181 -0.35 0.89 9.68
CA ARG A 181 -0.73 -0.19 10.61
C ARG A 181 -1.34 -1.40 9.90
N GLY A 182 -2.01 -1.20 8.77
CA GLY A 182 -2.58 -2.31 7.97
C GLY A 182 -1.57 -2.99 7.06
N LEU A 183 -0.56 -2.25 6.58
CA LEU A 183 0.38 -2.71 5.55
C LEU A 183 1.21 -3.91 5.97
N HIS A 184 1.59 -4.00 7.25
CA HIS A 184 2.39 -5.14 7.74
C HIS A 184 1.58 -6.44 7.66
N GLY A 185 0.28 -6.39 8.00
CA GLY A 185 -0.64 -7.51 7.82
C GLY A 185 -0.84 -7.84 6.35
N ASP A 186 -0.98 -6.83 5.47
CA ASP A 186 -1.08 -7.07 4.02
C ASP A 186 0.18 -7.75 3.47
N LEU A 187 1.38 -7.37 3.94
CA LEU A 187 2.66 -7.98 3.57
C LEU A 187 2.77 -9.43 4.07
N GLU A 188 2.32 -9.72 5.28
CA GLU A 188 2.23 -11.09 5.81
C GLU A 188 1.31 -11.96 4.94
N VAL A 189 0.10 -11.46 4.66
CA VAL A 189 -0.87 -12.15 3.80
C VAL A 189 -0.34 -12.31 2.37
N MET A 190 0.41 -11.35 1.83
CA MET A 190 1.10 -11.49 0.55
C MET A 190 2.11 -12.64 0.55
N GLY A 191 2.86 -12.81 1.63
CA GLY A 191 3.78 -13.94 1.81
C GLY A 191 3.05 -15.29 1.92
N GLU A 192 1.93 -15.33 2.62
CA GLU A 192 1.09 -16.55 2.70
C GLU A 192 0.50 -16.92 1.33
N ARG A 193 0.03 -15.93 0.56
CA ARG A 193 -0.49 -16.13 -0.80
C ARG A 193 0.57 -16.65 -1.75
N GLU A 194 1.81 -16.18 -1.62
CA GLU A 194 2.93 -16.72 -2.37
C GLU A 194 3.10 -18.24 -2.13
N ALA A 195 3.11 -18.66 -0.86
CA ALA A 195 3.24 -20.07 -0.50
C ALA A 195 2.11 -20.92 -1.08
N GLN A 196 0.87 -20.42 -1.06
CA GLN A 196 -0.30 -21.11 -1.62
C GLN A 196 -0.28 -21.18 -3.15
N LEU A 197 0.29 -20.17 -3.82
CA LEU A 197 0.37 -20.09 -5.27
C LEU A 197 1.56 -20.87 -5.84
N ALA A 198 2.61 -21.12 -5.05
CA ALA A 198 3.83 -21.81 -5.49
C ALA A 198 3.55 -23.24 -6.03
N ASP A 199 2.51 -23.89 -5.53
CA ASP A 199 2.10 -25.24 -5.96
C ASP A 199 1.35 -25.25 -7.29
N VAL A 200 0.81 -24.10 -7.73
CA VAL A 200 -0.09 -23.98 -8.89
C VAL A 200 0.54 -23.15 -10.01
N LEU A 201 1.32 -22.13 -9.66
CA LEU A 201 1.92 -21.16 -10.57
C LEU A 201 3.41 -20.99 -10.28
N LYS A 202 4.14 -20.48 -11.28
CA LYS A 202 5.51 -20.00 -11.05
C LYS A 202 5.48 -18.67 -10.30
N THR A 203 5.91 -18.70 -9.04
CA THR A 203 6.03 -17.53 -8.16
C THR A 203 7.47 -17.04 -8.00
N GLU A 204 8.36 -17.38 -8.95
CA GLU A 204 9.78 -17.00 -8.89
C GLU A 204 9.93 -15.48 -8.69
N GLY A 205 10.69 -15.09 -7.65
CA GLY A 205 10.94 -13.69 -7.31
C GLY A 205 9.90 -13.01 -6.41
N TRP A 206 8.75 -13.65 -6.15
CA TRP A 206 7.70 -13.06 -5.30
C TRP A 206 8.18 -12.87 -3.86
N SER A 207 8.87 -13.85 -3.28
CA SER A 207 9.46 -13.73 -1.94
C SER A 207 10.44 -12.57 -1.83
N GLN A 208 11.27 -12.37 -2.85
CA GLN A 208 12.23 -11.28 -2.88
C GLN A 208 11.51 -9.93 -2.97
N GLN A 209 10.42 -9.85 -3.74
CA GLN A 209 9.59 -8.66 -3.83
C GLN A 209 8.88 -8.35 -2.50
N VAL A 210 8.26 -9.34 -1.84
CA VAL A 210 7.60 -9.13 -0.54
C VAL A 210 8.62 -8.68 0.51
N LYS A 211 9.81 -9.31 0.55
CA LYS A 211 10.91 -8.88 1.44
C LYS A 211 11.39 -7.46 1.15
N HIS A 212 11.51 -7.10 -0.12
CA HIS A 212 11.88 -5.73 -0.51
C HIS A 212 10.83 -4.72 -0.04
N LEU A 213 9.55 -5.01 -0.29
CA LEU A 213 8.45 -4.14 0.13
C LEU A 213 8.39 -3.99 1.66
N SER A 214 8.52 -5.09 2.43
CA SER A 214 8.57 -5.03 3.90
C SER A 214 9.71 -4.16 4.39
N ARG A 215 10.94 -4.39 3.89
CA ARG A 215 12.09 -3.56 4.25
C ARG A 215 11.87 -2.08 3.92
N CYS A 216 11.41 -1.77 2.70
CA CYS A 216 11.14 -0.38 2.31
C CYS A 216 10.05 0.27 3.17
N THR A 217 8.97 -0.44 3.47
CA THR A 217 7.90 0.05 4.34
C THR A 217 8.42 0.32 5.77
N GLU A 218 9.26 -0.55 6.31
CA GLU A 218 9.88 -0.39 7.64
C GLU A 218 10.84 0.80 7.68
N GLU A 219 11.74 0.93 6.70
CA GLU A 219 12.70 2.04 6.58
C GLU A 219 11.97 3.39 6.47
N LEU A 220 10.93 3.47 5.64
CA LEU A 220 10.11 4.67 5.49
C LEU A 220 9.29 4.95 6.74
N GLN A 221 8.71 3.93 7.39
CA GLN A 221 7.98 4.11 8.64
C GLN A 221 8.90 4.67 9.73
N GLN A 222 10.12 4.14 9.86
CA GLN A 222 11.08 4.61 10.85
C GLN A 222 11.55 6.04 10.53
N SER A 223 11.83 6.33 9.27
CA SER A 223 12.18 7.69 8.81
C SER A 223 11.05 8.69 9.10
N ALA A 224 9.80 8.31 8.83
CA ALA A 224 8.62 9.13 9.11
C ALA A 224 8.42 9.35 10.61
N LYS A 225 8.66 8.34 11.46
CA LYS A 225 8.60 8.47 12.93
C LYS A 225 9.65 9.43 13.46
N THR A 226 10.91 9.29 13.03
CA THR A 226 12.00 10.18 13.45
C THR A 226 11.72 11.63 13.03
N ARG A 227 11.31 11.83 11.77
CA ARG A 227 10.95 13.15 11.24
C ARG A 227 9.76 13.75 11.97
N LEU A 228 8.73 12.96 12.27
CA LEU A 228 7.58 13.40 13.06
C LEU A 228 8.00 13.86 14.46
N GLN A 229 8.87 13.12 15.15
CA GLN A 229 9.36 13.51 16.47
C GLN A 229 10.10 14.85 16.41
N SER A 230 11.00 15.02 15.44
CA SER A 230 11.71 16.28 15.22
C SER A 230 10.75 17.44 14.93
N LEU A 231 9.72 17.22 14.11
CA LEU A 231 8.70 18.23 13.83
C LEU A 231 7.89 18.60 15.06
N GLN A 232 7.51 17.62 15.89
CA GLN A 232 6.77 17.86 17.13
C GLN A 232 7.56 18.70 18.12
N ASP A 233 8.86 18.44 18.27
CA ASP A 233 9.70 19.21 19.17
C ASP A 233 9.93 20.63 18.64
N ALA A 234 10.19 20.80 17.34
CA ALA A 234 10.27 22.11 16.72
C ALA A 234 8.95 22.91 16.82
N ALA A 235 7.80 22.24 16.68
CA ALA A 235 6.50 22.89 16.83
C ALA A 235 6.24 23.36 18.26
N LYS A 236 6.69 22.62 19.29
CA LYS A 236 6.62 23.06 20.70
C LYS A 236 7.49 24.30 20.93
N ASP A 237 8.71 24.29 20.41
CA ASP A 237 9.64 25.42 20.55
C ASP A 237 9.08 26.67 19.84
N MET A 238 8.55 26.50 18.63
CA MET A 238 7.89 27.57 17.87
C MET A 238 6.69 28.14 18.61
N LEU A 239 5.82 27.28 19.14
CA LEU A 239 4.64 27.72 19.90
C LEU A 239 5.03 28.53 21.13
N ARG A 240 6.10 28.13 21.82
CA ARG A 240 6.64 28.87 22.96
C ARG A 240 7.16 30.24 22.53
N LEU A 241 7.92 30.32 21.43
CA LEU A 241 8.39 31.60 20.91
C LEU A 241 7.21 32.52 20.53
N GLU A 242 6.21 32.01 19.82
CA GLU A 242 5.02 32.77 19.45
C GLU A 242 4.29 33.32 20.70
N ALA A 243 4.19 32.53 21.77
CA ALA A 243 3.60 32.97 23.02
C ALA A 243 4.39 34.09 23.71
N GLU A 244 5.72 33.96 23.80
CA GLU A 244 6.57 35.01 24.40
C GLU A 244 6.57 36.31 23.57
N VAL A 245 6.59 36.20 22.24
CA VAL A 245 6.48 37.37 21.35
C VAL A 245 5.12 38.04 21.48
N LYS A 246 4.05 37.27 21.61
CA LYS A 246 2.70 37.80 21.88
C LYS A 246 2.63 38.52 23.22
N ASN A 247 3.25 37.97 24.27
CA ASN A 247 3.30 38.60 25.59
C ASN A 247 4.06 39.93 25.55
N LEU A 248 5.24 39.96 24.91
CA LEU A 248 6.00 41.20 24.74
C LEU A 248 5.22 42.23 23.93
N HIS A 249 4.59 41.82 22.83
CA HIS A 249 3.76 42.71 22.01
C HIS A 249 2.62 43.34 22.82
N ALA A 250 1.88 42.53 23.59
CA ALA A 250 0.78 43.02 24.42
C ALA A 250 1.26 44.02 25.48
N ALA A 251 2.43 43.79 26.09
CA ALA A 251 3.00 44.71 27.07
C ALA A 251 3.46 46.02 26.43
N VAL A 252 4.09 45.98 25.25
CA VAL A 252 4.46 47.19 24.49
C VAL A 252 3.21 47.98 24.08
N ASP A 253 2.21 47.31 23.51
CA ASP A 253 0.96 47.92 23.06
C ASP A 253 0.20 48.58 24.23
N GLN A 254 0.07 47.89 25.37
CA GLN A 254 -0.57 48.44 26.57
C GLN A 254 0.07 49.75 27.04
N ILE A 255 1.40 49.80 27.06
CA ILE A 255 2.11 51.00 27.50
C ILE A 255 2.04 52.10 26.42
N GLN A 256 2.12 51.76 25.13
CA GLN A 256 1.94 52.71 24.03
C GLN A 256 0.54 53.36 24.07
N VAL A 257 -0.52 52.56 24.25
CA VAL A 257 -1.90 53.07 24.39
C VAL A 257 -2.03 53.98 25.60
N THR A 258 -1.44 53.60 26.73
CA THR A 258 -1.49 54.41 27.95
C THR A 258 -0.78 55.75 27.75
N LEU A 259 0.39 55.77 27.10
CA LEU A 259 1.12 57.00 26.81
C LEU A 259 0.47 57.87 25.74
N ALA A 260 -0.24 57.27 24.77
CA ALA A 260 -0.94 57.97 23.71
C ALA A 260 -2.30 58.54 24.16
N SER A 261 -2.78 58.19 25.36
CA SER A 261 -4.07 58.66 25.87
C SER A 261 -4.11 60.19 26.01
N PRO A 262 -5.06 60.89 25.36
CA PRO A 262 -5.19 62.34 25.47
C PRO A 262 -5.59 62.77 26.89
N ASP A 263 -6.12 61.86 27.70
CA ASP A 263 -6.48 62.13 29.08
C ASP A 263 -5.25 62.36 29.97
N LEU A 264 -4.07 61.83 29.61
CA LEU A 264 -2.83 62.20 30.31
C LEU A 264 -2.56 63.70 30.22
N ASN A 265 -2.86 64.33 29.09
CA ASN A 265 -2.61 65.75 28.88
C ASN A 265 -3.59 66.65 29.66
N LYS A 266 -4.66 66.08 30.24
CA LYS A 266 -5.63 66.80 31.07
C LYS A 266 -5.27 66.78 32.56
N LEU A 267 -4.35 65.91 32.97
CA LEU A 267 -3.88 65.77 34.35
C LEU A 267 -2.93 66.91 34.75
N SER A 268 -2.79 67.15 36.06
CA SER A 268 -1.79 68.09 36.58
C SER A 268 -0.36 67.58 36.31
N LEU A 269 0.61 68.49 36.29
CA LEU A 269 2.03 68.14 36.06
C LEU A 269 2.55 67.08 37.05
N ARG A 270 2.10 67.16 38.31
CA ARG A 270 2.42 66.19 39.37
C ARG A 270 1.84 64.81 39.09
N GLU A 271 0.59 64.74 38.65
CA GLU A 271 -0.08 63.48 38.31
C GLU A 271 0.52 62.86 37.05
N GLN A 272 0.82 63.68 36.03
CA GLN A 272 1.52 63.24 34.81
C GLN A 272 2.88 62.63 35.11
N LEU A 273 3.66 63.25 36.00
CA LEU A 273 4.96 62.74 36.42
C LEU A 273 4.81 61.42 37.19
N THR A 274 3.85 61.35 38.12
CA THR A 274 3.60 60.13 38.92
C THR A 274 3.16 58.97 38.04
N GLN A 275 2.27 59.21 37.06
CA GLN A 275 1.80 58.19 36.13
C GLN A 275 2.93 57.68 35.22
N ARG A 276 3.78 58.58 34.68
CA ARG A 276 4.92 58.17 33.85
C ARG A 276 6.00 57.44 34.66
N GLN A 277 6.25 57.82 35.91
CA GLN A 277 7.14 57.06 36.81
C GLN A 277 6.60 55.66 37.09
N HIS A 278 5.28 55.52 37.29
CA HIS A 278 4.66 54.21 37.43
C HIS A 278 4.83 53.34 36.18
N LEU A 279 4.59 53.91 34.98
CA LEU A 279 4.85 53.22 33.72
C LEU A 279 6.32 52.81 33.56
N LEU A 280 7.28 53.63 34.02
CA LEU A 280 8.70 53.25 33.99
C LEU A 280 8.99 52.01 34.83
N VAL A 281 8.31 51.84 35.97
CA VAL A 281 8.41 50.62 36.79
C VAL A 281 7.82 49.42 36.05
N GLU A 282 6.66 49.59 35.40
CA GLU A 282 6.07 48.52 34.57
C GLU A 282 7.01 48.13 33.40
N MET A 283 7.67 49.10 32.77
CA MET A 283 8.64 48.89 31.67
C MET A 283 9.89 48.12 32.12
N GLU A 284 10.22 48.03 33.40
CA GLU A 284 11.35 47.19 33.86
C GLU A 284 11.14 45.71 33.51
N SER A 285 9.87 45.29 33.43
CA SER A 285 9.49 43.93 33.02
C SER A 285 9.89 43.60 31.58
N PHE A 286 10.06 44.60 30.70
CA PHE A 286 10.52 44.39 29.32
C PHE A 286 11.87 43.66 29.27
N LYS A 287 12.81 43.97 30.17
CA LYS A 287 14.11 43.29 30.19
C LYS A 287 13.96 41.78 30.40
N GLN A 288 13.03 41.37 31.26
CA GLN A 288 12.76 39.95 31.53
C GLN A 288 12.05 39.29 30.35
N GLN A 289 11.08 39.96 29.74
CA GLN A 289 10.33 39.46 28.58
C GLN A 289 11.24 39.34 27.34
N VAL A 290 12.06 40.35 27.06
CA VAL A 290 13.07 40.32 25.98
C VAL A 290 14.05 39.16 26.19
N ALA A 291 14.54 38.95 27.41
CA ALA A 291 15.39 37.80 27.72
C ALA A 291 14.67 36.46 27.53
N ALA A 292 13.37 36.38 27.83
CA ALA A 292 12.58 35.17 27.59
C ALA A 292 12.42 34.87 26.09
N VAL A 293 12.13 35.89 25.26
CA VAL A 293 12.08 35.79 23.80
C VAL A 293 13.42 35.33 23.23
N GLN A 294 14.53 35.93 23.67
CA GLN A 294 15.88 35.55 23.22
C GLN A 294 16.23 34.10 23.59
N ARG A 295 15.87 33.65 24.80
CA ARG A 295 16.03 32.25 25.19
C ARG A 295 15.24 31.31 24.28
N CYS A 296 14.00 31.67 23.93
CA CYS A 296 13.18 30.87 23.02
C CYS A 296 13.81 30.82 21.62
N GLN A 297 14.30 31.95 21.10
CA GLN A 297 15.01 32.01 19.81
C GLN A 297 16.25 31.11 19.78
N SER A 298 17.06 31.12 20.85
CA SER A 298 18.25 30.27 20.95
C SER A 298 17.95 28.78 21.10
N ALA A 299 16.73 28.43 21.55
CA ALA A 299 16.31 27.05 21.77
C ALA A 299 15.61 26.43 20.55
N LEU A 300 15.41 27.19 19.47
CA LEU A 300 14.76 26.69 18.25
C LEU A 300 15.59 25.61 17.58
N ARG A 301 15.02 24.41 17.44
CA ARG A 301 15.63 23.28 16.71
C ARG A 301 15.39 23.38 15.21
N LEU A 302 15.87 24.47 14.61
CA LEU A 302 15.66 24.81 13.20
C LEU A 302 17.01 25.03 12.50
N PRO A 303 17.12 24.84 11.18
CA PRO A 303 18.31 25.23 10.44
C PRO A 303 18.60 26.72 10.62
N GLU A 304 19.87 27.08 10.86
CA GLU A 304 20.27 28.46 11.18
C GLU A 304 19.87 29.45 10.07
N GLU A 305 19.95 29.02 8.81
CA GLU A 305 19.59 29.84 7.64
C GLU A 305 18.10 30.22 7.65
N VAL A 306 17.26 29.33 8.19
CA VAL A 306 15.82 29.54 8.27
C VAL A 306 15.49 30.50 9.41
N VAL A 307 16.14 30.39 10.57
CA VAL A 307 15.84 31.19 11.78
C VAL A 307 15.86 32.69 11.50
N ALA A 308 16.84 33.20 10.76
CA ALA A 308 16.94 34.62 10.41
C ALA A 308 15.85 35.09 9.42
N SER A 309 15.30 34.16 8.63
CA SER A 309 14.23 34.45 7.67
C SER A 309 12.82 34.38 8.26
N LEU A 310 12.67 33.81 9.46
CA LEU A 310 11.37 33.60 10.09
C LEU A 310 10.64 34.93 10.38
N PRO A 311 9.36 35.06 9.98
CA PRO A 311 8.58 36.26 10.27
C PRO A 311 8.51 36.56 11.76
N ILE A 312 8.32 35.53 12.60
CA ILE A 312 8.20 35.70 14.06
C ILE A 312 9.50 36.23 14.69
N CYS A 313 10.67 35.83 14.17
CA CYS A 313 11.96 36.33 14.65
C CYS A 313 12.18 37.79 14.25
N ARG A 314 11.75 38.20 13.06
CA ARG A 314 11.78 39.61 12.64
C ARG A 314 10.86 40.47 13.51
N THR A 315 9.62 40.02 13.73
CA THR A 315 8.68 40.69 14.62
C THR A 315 9.23 40.82 16.04
N ALA A 316 9.81 39.74 16.58
CA ALA A 316 10.47 39.77 17.88
C ALA A 316 11.59 40.82 17.95
N GLN A 317 12.41 40.93 16.91
CA GLN A 317 13.50 41.91 16.84
C GLN A 317 12.97 43.35 16.80
N THR A 318 11.93 43.61 16.00
CA THR A 318 11.26 44.93 15.96
C THR A 318 10.68 45.29 17.32
N LEU A 319 9.98 44.37 18.00
CA LEU A 319 9.39 44.63 19.32
C LEU A 319 10.45 44.87 20.41
N GLN A 320 11.59 44.19 20.34
CA GLN A 320 12.72 44.46 21.22
C GLN A 320 13.24 45.90 21.05
N GLN A 321 13.34 46.37 19.80
CA GLN A 321 13.74 47.75 19.50
C GLN A 321 12.68 48.75 19.99
N GLU A 322 11.40 48.52 19.69
CA GLU A 322 10.29 49.37 20.14
C GLU A 322 10.23 49.47 21.67
N ALA A 323 10.35 48.36 22.40
CA ALA A 323 10.38 48.35 23.86
C ALA A 323 11.53 49.20 24.42
N SER A 324 12.72 49.10 23.82
CA SER A 324 13.88 49.90 24.22
C SER A 324 13.70 51.39 23.93
N GLN A 325 13.13 51.74 22.77
CA GLN A 325 12.84 53.11 22.37
C GLN A 325 11.76 53.73 23.26
N LEU A 326 10.73 52.97 23.60
CA LEU A 326 9.65 53.40 24.49
C LEU A 326 10.20 53.70 25.88
N GLN A 327 11.02 52.79 26.45
CA GLN A 327 11.68 53.02 27.73
C GLN A 327 12.55 54.28 27.70
N HIS A 328 13.39 54.44 26.68
CA HIS A 328 14.25 55.62 26.55
C HIS A 328 13.45 56.92 26.43
N THR A 329 12.39 56.93 25.62
CA THR A 329 11.55 58.11 25.40
C THR A 329 10.80 58.49 26.68
N THR A 330 10.26 57.52 27.42
CA THR A 330 9.56 57.80 28.69
C THR A 330 10.52 58.30 29.77
N ILE A 331 11.77 57.80 29.83
CA ILE A 331 12.80 58.35 30.72
C ILE A 331 13.05 59.83 30.40
N GLN A 332 13.26 60.16 29.12
CA GLN A 332 13.49 61.55 28.70
C GLN A 332 12.30 62.44 29.05
N GLN A 333 11.07 61.98 28.82
CA GLN A 333 9.86 62.73 29.20
C GLN A 333 9.76 62.96 30.71
N CYS A 334 10.09 61.96 31.54
CA CYS A 334 10.13 62.12 32.99
C CYS A 334 11.14 63.18 33.43
N ASN A 335 12.35 63.18 32.85
CA ASN A 335 13.38 64.17 33.17
C ASN A 335 12.91 65.60 32.83
N ILE A 336 12.31 65.80 31.66
CA ILE A 336 11.76 67.11 31.25
C ILE A 336 10.65 67.55 32.20
N LEU A 337 9.72 66.66 32.57
CA LEU A 337 8.63 66.99 33.49
C LEU A 337 9.15 67.32 34.90
N GLN A 338 10.22 66.65 35.35
CA GLN A 338 10.89 66.96 36.63
C GLN A 338 11.53 68.34 36.60
N GLU A 339 12.22 68.71 35.52
CA GLU A 339 12.81 70.05 35.35
C GLU A 339 11.71 71.13 35.38
N VAL A 340 10.63 70.96 34.60
CA VAL A 340 9.50 71.91 34.57
C VAL A 340 8.83 72.03 35.95
N TYR A 341 8.65 70.92 36.67
CA TYR A 341 8.08 70.92 38.01
C TYR A 341 9.00 71.59 39.03
N SER A 342 10.31 71.44 38.91
CA SER A 342 11.29 72.05 39.83
C SER A 342 11.45 73.56 39.64
N HIS A 343 11.01 74.10 38.51
CA HIS A 343 11.04 75.52 38.17
C HIS A 343 9.69 76.23 38.40
N GLN A 344 8.65 75.51 38.84
CA GLN A 344 7.38 76.02 39.36
C GLN A 344 7.41 76.09 40.88
#